data_AF-A0A9E1J166-F1
#
_entry.id   AF-A0A9E1J166-F1
#
_cell.length_a   1.000
_cell.length_b   1.000
_cell.length_c   1.000
_cell.angle_alpha   90.00
_cell.angle_beta   90.00
_cell.angle_gamma   90.00
#
_symmetry.space_group_name_H-M   'P 1'
#
loop_
_entity.id
_entity.type
_entity.pdbx_description
1 polymer ?
#
loop_
_entity_poly.entity_id
_entity_poly.type
_entity_poly.pdbx_seq_one_letter_code
_entity_poly.pdbx_strand_id
1 'polypeptide(L)'
;MEEEKPIMEEIEDSKEKWISRISLWVSILLTTAVVFWYYQDTPPDSPEVVKMRVFFKERNQQVMTFIKMNLNERIAFAYKNKHPFFKNYVKASTVEQEKIRSLIHISTDYTPNQYWFNLFFMWVIFFTTFWFIGLMAEACIVLMRRNSEARIKTYQKEKELRLESGEKKSPEE
;
A
#
# COMPACT_ATOMS: atom_id res chain seq x y z
N MET A 1 -2.78 -43.70 -29.73
CA MET A 1 -1.80 -43.34 -28.70
C MET A 1 -2.31 -42.10 -28.00
N GLU A 2 -2.89 -42.23 -26.80
CA GLU A 2 -3.58 -41.15 -26.06
C GLU A 2 -3.12 -41.01 -24.60
N GLU A 3 -1.92 -41.49 -24.25
CA GLU A 3 -1.51 -41.60 -22.83
C GLU A 3 -0.63 -40.44 -22.31
N GLU A 4 -0.20 -39.47 -23.14
CA GLU A 4 0.67 -38.36 -22.69
C GLU A 4 -0.08 -37.14 -22.10
N LYS A 5 -1.40 -37.04 -22.27
CA LYS A 5 -2.20 -35.88 -21.82
C LYS A 5 -2.27 -35.67 -20.29
N PRO A 6 -2.46 -36.69 -19.43
CA PRO A 6 -2.71 -36.45 -18.00
C PRO A 6 -1.47 -35.98 -17.23
N ILE A 7 -0.28 -36.40 -17.63
CA ILE A 7 0.98 -36.09 -16.91
C ILE A 7 1.37 -34.61 -17.12
N MET A 8 1.14 -34.08 -18.33
CA MET A 8 1.45 -32.67 -18.62
C MET A 8 0.52 -31.72 -17.85
N GLU A 9 -0.77 -32.05 -17.74
CA GLU A 9 -1.76 -31.26 -16.97
C GLU A 9 -1.41 -31.19 -15.47
N GLU A 10 -0.99 -32.31 -14.86
CA GLU A 10 -0.59 -32.34 -13.44
C GLU A 10 0.69 -31.54 -13.15
N ILE A 11 1.66 -31.57 -14.07
CA ILE A 11 2.91 -30.79 -13.95
C ILE A 11 2.63 -29.29 -14.13
N GLU A 12 1.67 -28.92 -14.98
CA GLU A 12 1.26 -27.52 -15.20
C GLU A 12 0.58 -26.94 -13.96
N ASP A 13 -0.37 -27.66 -13.37
CA ASP A 13 -1.09 -27.24 -12.14
C ASP A 13 -0.15 -27.09 -10.93
N SER A 14 0.87 -27.94 -10.83
CA SER A 14 1.91 -27.84 -9.79
C SER A 14 2.81 -26.61 -9.97
N LYS A 15 3.18 -26.28 -11.23
CA LYS A 15 3.95 -25.07 -11.54
C LYS A 15 3.15 -23.80 -11.29
N GLU A 16 1.88 -23.75 -11.67
CA GLU A 16 1.00 -22.60 -11.41
C GLU A 16 0.85 -22.34 -9.91
N LYS A 17 0.62 -23.38 -9.09
CA LYS A 17 0.60 -23.26 -7.63
C LYS A 17 1.90 -22.73 -7.04
N TRP A 18 3.05 -23.13 -7.59
CA TRP A 18 4.35 -22.64 -7.13
C TRP A 18 4.59 -21.18 -7.50
N ILE A 19 4.21 -20.77 -8.72
CA ILE A 19 4.36 -19.37 -9.18
C ILE A 19 3.43 -18.44 -8.39
N SER A 20 2.18 -18.85 -8.12
CA SER A 20 1.25 -18.11 -7.26
C SER A 20 1.79 -17.91 -5.84
N ARG A 21 2.53 -18.89 -5.31
CA ARG A 21 3.24 -18.73 -4.02
C ARG A 21 4.38 -17.71 -4.12
N ILE A 22 5.05 -17.59 -5.27
CA ILE A 22 6.10 -16.59 -5.46
C ILE A 22 5.49 -15.19 -5.55
N SER A 23 4.40 -15.00 -6.30
CA SER A 23 3.71 -13.70 -6.33
C SER A 23 3.19 -13.29 -4.95
N LEU A 24 2.76 -14.25 -4.12
CA LEU A 24 2.48 -14.02 -2.70
C LEU A 24 3.68 -13.44 -1.97
N TRP A 25 4.82 -14.13 -2.00
CA TRP A 25 5.97 -13.72 -1.21
C TRP A 25 6.57 -12.41 -1.71
N VAL A 26 6.64 -12.23 -3.03
CA VAL A 26 7.14 -11.00 -3.67
C VAL A 26 6.26 -9.81 -3.32
N SER A 27 4.92 -9.95 -3.38
CA SER A 27 4.00 -8.86 -3.03
C SER A 27 4.10 -8.48 -1.55
N ILE A 28 4.24 -9.44 -0.63
CA ILE A 28 4.47 -9.17 0.80
C ILE A 28 5.76 -8.37 1.01
N LEU A 29 6.87 -8.79 0.39
CA LEU A 29 8.16 -8.12 0.54
C LEU A 29 8.15 -6.71 -0.04
N LEU A 30 7.62 -6.53 -1.25
CA LEU A 30 7.49 -5.23 -1.91
C LEU A 30 6.63 -4.27 -1.09
N THR A 31 5.46 -4.73 -0.65
CA THR A 31 4.56 -3.92 0.20
C THR A 31 5.25 -3.49 1.47
N THR A 32 5.92 -4.42 2.14
CA THR A 32 6.61 -4.14 3.40
C THR A 32 7.73 -3.13 3.20
N ALA A 33 8.48 -3.22 2.10
CA ALA A 33 9.52 -2.24 1.75
C ALA A 33 8.92 -0.83 1.50
N VAL A 34 7.82 -0.73 0.77
CA VAL A 34 7.12 0.55 0.52
C VAL A 34 6.61 1.16 1.82
N VAL A 35 5.96 0.37 2.66
CA VAL A 35 5.43 0.83 3.94
C VAL A 35 6.56 1.23 4.90
N PHE A 36 7.66 0.50 4.90
CA PHE A 36 8.85 0.84 5.70
C PHE A 36 9.48 2.16 5.23
N TRP A 37 9.60 2.35 3.92
CA TRP A 37 10.07 3.61 3.36
C TRP A 37 9.16 4.79 3.72
N TYR A 38 7.84 4.62 3.60
CA TYR A 38 6.85 5.61 4.02
C TYR A 38 6.94 5.93 5.52
N TYR A 39 7.14 4.91 6.36
CA TYR A 39 7.31 5.08 7.80
C TYR A 39 8.54 5.93 8.15
N GLN A 40 9.65 5.78 7.41
CA GLN A 40 10.84 6.59 7.61
C GLN A 40 10.63 8.06 7.19
N ASP A 41 9.92 8.29 6.08
CA ASP A 41 9.66 9.63 5.55
C ASP A 41 8.61 10.40 6.37
N THR A 42 7.65 9.67 6.93
CA THR A 42 6.58 10.22 7.79
C THR A 42 6.61 9.57 9.18
N PRO A 43 7.57 9.95 10.04
CA PRO A 43 7.67 9.39 11.37
C PRO A 43 6.42 9.76 12.21
N PRO A 44 6.03 8.90 13.15
CA PRO A 44 4.93 9.20 14.06
C PRO A 44 5.25 10.44 14.91
N ASP A 45 4.20 11.16 15.29
CA ASP A 45 4.31 12.31 16.19
C ASP A 45 5.10 11.96 17.46
N SER A 46 5.94 12.90 17.92
CA SER A 46 6.69 12.73 19.15
C SER A 46 5.74 12.54 20.36
N PRO A 47 6.17 11.86 21.42
CA PRO A 47 5.32 11.62 22.59
C PRO A 47 4.82 12.90 23.26
N GLU A 48 5.56 14.00 23.12
CA GLU A 48 5.17 15.33 23.62
C GLU A 48 4.01 15.92 22.80
N VAL A 49 4.06 15.82 21.48
CA VAL A 49 2.99 16.27 20.57
C VAL A 49 1.73 15.45 20.80
N VAL A 50 1.85 14.13 20.99
CA VAL A 50 0.72 13.26 21.32
C VAL A 50 0.05 13.69 22.62
N LYS A 51 0.82 13.93 23.69
CA LYS A 51 0.29 14.44 24.97
C LYS A 51 -0.42 15.79 24.80
N MET A 52 0.14 16.68 23.99
CA MET A 52 -0.45 17.98 23.71
C MET A 52 -1.77 17.88 22.92
N ARG A 53 -1.85 16.99 21.92
CA ARG A 53 -3.11 16.70 21.21
C ARG A 53 -4.17 16.09 22.13
N VAL A 54 -3.79 15.17 23.02
CA VAL A 54 -4.71 14.59 24.02
C VAL A 54 -5.26 15.69 24.93
N PHE A 55 -4.38 16.57 25.43
CA PHE A 55 -4.80 17.72 26.22
C PHE A 55 -5.80 18.62 25.46
N PHE A 56 -5.53 18.92 24.19
CA PHE A 56 -6.45 19.71 23.36
C PHE A 56 -7.79 19.02 23.14
N LYS A 57 -7.80 17.70 22.97
CA LYS A 57 -9.05 16.92 22.84
C LYS A 57 -9.88 16.95 24.13
N GLU A 58 -9.24 16.70 25.27
CA GLU A 58 -9.91 16.67 26.58
C GLU A 58 -10.42 18.06 27.03
N ARG A 59 -9.67 19.12 26.68
CA ARG A 59 -9.97 20.50 27.07
C ARG A 59 -10.40 21.37 25.88
N ASN A 60 -10.94 20.76 24.83
CA ASN A 60 -11.22 21.42 23.56
C ASN A 60 -11.98 22.74 23.71
N GLN A 61 -13.11 22.71 24.42
CA GLN A 61 -13.91 23.92 24.64
C GLN A 61 -13.13 25.02 25.37
N GLN A 62 -12.35 24.66 26.39
CA GLN A 62 -11.55 25.60 27.18
C GLN A 62 -10.43 26.22 26.33
N VAL A 63 -9.73 25.40 25.56
CA VAL A 63 -8.63 25.81 24.69
C VAL A 63 -9.14 26.68 23.54
N MET A 64 -10.24 26.28 22.89
CA MET A 64 -10.85 27.06 21.81
C MET A 64 -11.41 28.40 22.28
N THR A 65 -12.01 28.44 23.47
CA THR A 65 -12.48 29.71 24.06
C THR A 65 -11.28 30.62 24.35
N PHE A 66 -10.21 30.07 24.93
CA PHE A 66 -8.97 30.82 25.21
C PHE A 66 -8.34 31.41 23.93
N ILE A 67 -8.25 30.66 22.84
CA ILE A 67 -7.63 31.15 21.59
C ILE A 67 -8.41 32.32 20.98
N LYS A 68 -9.74 32.34 21.17
CA LYS A 68 -10.66 33.37 20.64
C LYS A 68 -10.69 34.65 21.49
N MET A 69 -10.22 34.60 22.74
CA MET A 69 -10.20 35.76 23.63
C MET A 69 -9.24 36.86 23.15
N ASN A 70 -9.49 38.10 23.58
CA ASN A 70 -8.56 39.20 23.31
C ASN A 70 -7.24 39.00 24.11
N LEU A 71 -6.20 39.79 23.81
CA LEU A 71 -4.88 39.60 24.43
C LEU A 71 -4.92 39.75 25.96
N ASN A 72 -5.62 40.77 26.48
CA ASN A 72 -5.71 41.06 27.90
C ASN A 72 -6.47 39.97 28.67
N GLU A 73 -7.57 39.47 28.08
CA GLU A 73 -8.34 38.34 28.59
C GLU A 73 -7.53 37.05 28.56
N ARG A 74 -6.74 36.80 27.50
CA ARG A 74 -5.84 35.64 27.44
C ARG A 74 -4.79 35.69 28.54
N ILE A 75 -4.19 36.85 28.79
CA ILE A 75 -3.24 37.04 29.89
C ILE A 75 -3.92 36.71 31.23
N ALA A 76 -5.07 37.32 31.52
CA ALA A 76 -5.81 37.06 32.76
C ALA A 76 -6.21 35.58 32.90
N PHE A 77 -6.66 34.95 31.81
CA PHE A 77 -7.02 33.54 31.76
C PHE A 77 -5.81 32.63 32.03
N ALA A 78 -4.64 32.96 31.47
CA ALA A 78 -3.41 32.21 31.68
C ALA A 78 -2.89 32.34 33.12
N TYR A 79 -3.10 33.47 33.79
CA TYR A 79 -2.76 33.62 35.22
C TYR A 79 -3.76 32.91 36.13
N LYS A 80 -5.04 32.82 35.74
CA LYS A 80 -6.08 32.10 36.49
C LYS A 80 -5.96 30.58 36.37
N ASN A 81 -5.53 30.07 35.22
CA ASN A 81 -5.41 28.64 34.96
C ASN A 81 -3.98 28.14 35.20
N LYS A 82 -3.82 27.12 36.05
CA LYS A 82 -2.50 26.59 36.44
C LYS A 82 -1.77 25.77 35.36
N HIS A 83 -2.39 25.49 34.22
CA HIS A 83 -1.78 24.63 33.19
C HIS A 83 -0.69 25.40 32.40
N PRO A 84 0.53 24.83 32.23
CA PRO A 84 1.66 25.53 31.62
C PRO A 84 1.41 25.97 30.17
N PHE A 85 0.56 25.24 29.44
CA PHE A 85 0.15 25.59 28.08
C PHE A 85 -0.31 27.05 27.94
N PHE A 86 -1.23 27.52 28.78
CA PHE A 86 -1.83 28.85 28.61
C PHE A 86 -0.80 29.97 28.81
N LYS A 87 0.09 29.80 29.80
CA LYS A 87 1.17 30.75 30.07
C LYS A 87 2.22 30.75 28.96
N ASN A 88 2.58 29.58 28.45
CA ASN A 88 3.55 29.43 27.37
C ASN A 88 2.99 29.98 26.05
N TYR A 89 1.71 29.77 25.76
CA TYR A 89 1.05 30.30 24.57
C TYR A 89 1.07 31.83 24.52
N VAL A 90 0.78 32.51 25.65
CA VAL A 90 0.81 33.99 25.73
C VAL A 90 2.23 34.54 25.53
N LYS A 91 3.24 33.81 26.00
CA LYS A 91 4.65 34.19 25.87
C LYS A 91 5.26 33.85 24.51
N ALA A 92 4.62 32.97 23.74
CA ALA A 92 5.10 32.52 22.45
C ALA A 92 5.03 33.64 21.41
N SER A 93 5.92 33.59 20.43
CA SER A 93 5.91 34.51 19.29
C SER A 93 4.63 34.34 18.44
N THR A 94 4.30 35.33 17.61
CA THR A 94 3.14 35.24 16.70
C THR A 94 3.21 34.03 15.77
N VAL A 95 4.40 33.73 15.25
CA VAL A 95 4.66 32.57 14.38
C VAL A 95 4.42 31.24 15.12
N GLU A 96 4.87 31.14 16.37
CA GLU A 96 4.62 29.95 17.18
C GLU A 96 3.14 29.82 17.56
N GLN A 97 2.47 30.93 17.87
CA GLN A 97 1.03 30.93 18.15
C GLN A 97 0.22 30.44 16.94
N GLU A 98 0.60 30.80 15.71
CA GLU A 98 -0.04 30.28 14.49
C GLU A 98 0.17 28.77 14.33
N LYS A 99 1.39 28.27 14.54
CA LYS A 99 1.69 26.82 14.53
C LYS A 99 0.89 26.08 15.60
N ILE A 100 0.73 26.66 16.79
CA ILE A 100 -0.06 26.06 17.86
C ILE A 100 -1.56 26.07 17.49
N ARG A 101 -2.06 27.15 16.89
CA ARG A 101 -3.45 27.21 16.40
C ARG A 101 -3.74 26.15 15.34
N SER A 102 -2.84 25.97 14.38
CA SER A 102 -3.01 24.93 13.37
C SER A 102 -3.00 23.55 14.01
N LEU A 103 -2.09 23.29 14.96
CA LEU A 103 -2.04 22.04 15.69
C LEU A 103 -3.32 21.79 16.50
N ILE A 104 -3.88 22.81 17.15
CA ILE A 104 -5.14 22.70 17.90
C ILE A 104 -6.29 22.30 16.98
N HIS A 105 -6.41 22.96 15.82
CA HIS A 105 -7.42 22.60 14.82
C HIS A 105 -7.28 21.15 14.33
N ILE A 106 -6.06 20.70 14.03
CA ILE A 106 -5.82 19.32 13.57
C ILE A 106 -6.04 18.30 14.71
N SER A 107 -5.77 18.70 15.96
CA SER A 107 -5.86 17.81 17.12
C SER A 107 -7.29 17.49 17.56
N THR A 108 -8.26 18.36 17.25
CA THR A 108 -9.67 18.14 17.61
C THR A 108 -10.20 16.83 17.03
N ASP A 109 -9.78 16.50 15.81
CA ASP A 109 -10.20 15.29 15.10
C ASP A 109 -9.22 14.11 15.27
N TYR A 110 -8.20 14.26 16.11
CA TYR A 110 -7.15 13.25 16.27
C TYR A 110 -7.65 12.01 17.01
N THR A 111 -7.40 10.85 16.41
CA THR A 111 -7.46 9.55 17.09
C THR A 111 -6.04 8.96 17.18
N PRO A 112 -5.53 8.62 18.38
CA PRO A 112 -4.15 8.15 18.56
C PRO A 112 -3.75 6.96 17.67
N ASN A 113 -4.73 6.15 17.29
CA ASN A 113 -4.51 4.96 16.47
C ASN A 113 -4.61 5.23 14.97
N GLN A 114 -4.96 6.46 14.55
CA GLN A 114 -5.19 6.79 13.13
C GLN A 114 -3.95 6.62 12.28
N TYR A 115 -2.77 6.94 12.81
CA TYR A 115 -1.51 6.74 12.10
C TYR A 115 -1.27 5.26 11.79
N TRP A 116 -1.38 4.40 12.81
CA TRP A 116 -1.20 2.94 12.66
C TRP A 116 -2.30 2.32 11.80
N PHE A 117 -3.53 2.80 11.93
CA PHE A 117 -4.64 2.41 11.08
C PHE A 117 -4.34 2.76 9.61
N ASN A 118 -3.95 4.00 9.32
CA ASN A 118 -3.59 4.42 7.97
C ASN A 118 -2.42 3.61 7.41
N LEU A 119 -1.40 3.33 8.22
CA LEU A 119 -0.24 2.53 7.82
C LEU A 119 -0.63 1.09 7.49
N PHE A 120 -1.51 0.49 8.30
CA PHE A 120 -2.04 -0.85 8.04
C PHE A 120 -2.90 -0.90 6.76
N PHE A 121 -3.82 0.06 6.59
CA PHE A 121 -4.64 0.12 5.38
C PHE A 121 -3.80 0.37 4.13
N MET A 122 -2.79 1.22 4.22
CA MET A 122 -1.80 1.42 3.17
C MET A 122 -1.11 0.10 2.81
N TRP A 123 -0.66 -0.65 3.82
CA TRP A 123 -0.07 -1.98 3.61
C TRP A 123 -1.06 -2.91 2.88
N VAL A 124 -2.32 -2.99 3.31
CA VAL A 124 -3.34 -3.83 2.66
C VAL A 124 -3.60 -3.42 1.22
N ILE A 125 -3.69 -2.12 0.93
CA ILE A 125 -3.93 -1.60 -0.42
C ILE A 125 -2.76 -1.93 -1.34
N PHE A 126 -1.53 -1.67 -0.93
CA PHE A 126 -0.34 -1.98 -1.73
C PHE A 126 -0.17 -3.50 -1.90
N PHE A 127 -0.39 -4.28 -0.85
CA PHE A 127 -0.34 -5.74 -0.91
C PHE A 127 -1.31 -6.29 -1.94
N THR A 128 -2.59 -5.92 -1.84
CA THR A 128 -3.60 -6.40 -2.77
C THR A 128 -3.32 -5.95 -4.21
N THR A 129 -2.79 -4.74 -4.39
CA THR A 129 -2.41 -4.22 -5.70
C THR A 129 -1.24 -5.00 -6.31
N PHE A 130 -0.13 -5.17 -5.59
CA PHE A 130 1.02 -5.92 -6.09
C PHE A 130 0.70 -7.39 -6.30
N TRP A 131 -0.06 -7.98 -5.39
CA TRP A 131 -0.55 -9.34 -5.52
C TRP A 131 -1.36 -9.51 -6.81
N PHE A 132 -2.34 -8.64 -7.03
CA PHE A 132 -3.23 -8.73 -8.18
C PHE A 132 -2.46 -8.56 -9.49
N ILE A 133 -1.52 -7.62 -9.54
CA ILE A 133 -0.62 -7.45 -10.70
C ILE A 133 0.21 -8.72 -10.94
N GLY A 134 0.70 -9.36 -9.87
CA GLY A 134 1.38 -10.65 -9.94
C GLY A 134 0.53 -11.73 -10.60
N LEU A 135 -0.71 -11.92 -10.13
CA LEU A 135 -1.64 -12.89 -10.73
C LEU A 135 -1.98 -12.57 -12.20
N MET A 136 -2.14 -11.29 -12.54
CA MET A 136 -2.39 -10.88 -13.93
C MET A 136 -1.19 -11.20 -14.83
N ALA A 137 0.02 -10.95 -14.37
CA ALA A 137 1.23 -11.30 -15.10
C ALA A 137 1.35 -12.82 -15.30
N GLU A 138 1.03 -13.61 -14.27
CA GLU A 138 0.95 -15.07 -14.36
C GLU A 138 -0.05 -15.53 -15.43
N ALA A 139 -1.27 -15.01 -15.39
CA ALA A 139 -2.30 -15.33 -16.37
C ALA A 139 -1.89 -14.98 -17.80
N CYS A 140 -1.25 -13.82 -18.01
CA CYS A 140 -0.70 -13.45 -19.32
C CYS A 140 0.39 -14.41 -19.79
N ILE A 141 1.29 -14.86 -18.91
CA ILE A 141 2.35 -15.83 -19.23
C ILE A 141 1.75 -17.18 -19.63
N VAL A 142 0.76 -17.68 -18.88
CA VAL A 142 0.06 -18.93 -19.18
C VAL A 142 -0.65 -18.85 -20.54
N LEU A 143 -1.37 -17.76 -20.81
CA LEU A 143 -2.03 -17.54 -22.10
C LEU A 143 -1.04 -17.52 -23.27
N MET A 144 0.10 -16.84 -23.10
CA MET A 144 1.16 -16.80 -24.12
C MET A 144 1.77 -18.18 -24.36
N ARG A 145 2.06 -18.94 -23.29
CA ARG A 145 2.59 -20.31 -23.42
C ARG A 145 1.60 -21.23 -24.12
N ARG A 146 0.33 -21.25 -23.70
CA ARG A 146 -0.71 -22.09 -24.32
C ARG A 146 -0.89 -21.78 -25.81
N ASN A 147 -0.85 -20.50 -26.18
CA ASN A 147 -0.92 -20.09 -27.59
C ASN A 147 0.31 -20.57 -28.38
N SER A 148 1.51 -20.49 -27.79
CA SER A 148 2.74 -21.00 -28.42
C SER A 148 2.71 -22.52 -28.62
N GLU A 149 2.23 -23.28 -27.63
CA GLU A 149 2.11 -24.73 -27.72
C GLU A 149 1.06 -25.17 -28.74
N ALA A 150 -0.07 -24.46 -28.80
CA ALA A 150 -1.11 -24.70 -29.80
C ALA A 150 -0.54 -24.53 -31.22
N ARG A 151 0.25 -23.47 -31.46
CA ARG A 151 0.94 -23.23 -32.74
C ARG A 151 1.92 -24.35 -33.08
N ILE A 152 2.76 -24.77 -32.13
CA ILE A 152 3.74 -25.84 -32.34
C ILE A 152 3.03 -27.15 -32.72
N LYS A 153 1.93 -27.50 -32.04
CA LYS A 153 1.13 -28.68 -32.37
C LYS A 153 0.50 -28.59 -33.76
N THR A 154 0.05 -27.41 -34.19
CA THR A 154 -0.48 -27.22 -35.55
C THR A 154 0.62 -27.44 -36.59
N TYR A 155 1.81 -26.86 -36.39
CA TYR A 155 2.95 -27.07 -37.29
C TYR A 155 3.40 -28.54 -37.37
N GLN A 156 3.43 -29.26 -36.25
CA GLN A 156 3.76 -30.68 -36.23
C GLN A 156 2.73 -31.50 -37.00
N LYS A 157 1.43 -31.24 -36.77
CA LYS A 157 0.35 -31.93 -37.47
C LYS A 157 0.36 -31.65 -38.98
N GLU A 158 0.62 -30.41 -39.39
CA GLU A 158 0.82 -30.07 -40.82
C GLU A 158 2.03 -30.79 -41.43
N LYS A 159 3.13 -30.89 -40.68
CA LYS A 159 4.34 -31.60 -41.13
C LYS A 159 4.10 -33.10 -41.26
N GLU A 160 3.40 -33.71 -40.32
CA GLU A 160 2.99 -35.12 -40.37
C GLU A 160 2.03 -35.38 -41.53
N LEU A 161 1.01 -34.53 -41.72
CA LEU A 161 0.11 -34.59 -42.88
C LEU A 161 0.87 -34.46 -44.21
N ARG A 162 1.87 -33.58 -44.31
CA ARG A 162 2.73 -33.48 -45.51
C ARG A 162 3.55 -34.75 -45.76
N LEU A 163 4.12 -35.32 -44.70
CA LEU A 163 4.85 -36.59 -44.76
C LEU A 163 3.94 -37.76 -45.17
N GLU A 164 2.71 -37.82 -44.65
CA GLU A 164 1.71 -38.85 -44.98
C GLU A 164 1.12 -38.67 -46.39
N SER A 165 0.92 -37.42 -46.83
CA SER A 165 0.42 -37.12 -48.18
C SER A 165 1.42 -37.43 -49.30
N GLY A 166 2.64 -37.87 -48.96
CA GLY A 166 3.61 -38.36 -49.93
C GLY A 166 4.07 -37.29 -50.92
N GLU A 167 4.16 -36.03 -50.49
CA GLU A 167 4.69 -34.93 -51.32
C GLU A 167 6.20 -35.13 -51.51
N LYS A 168 6.56 -36.04 -52.42
CA LYS A 168 7.89 -36.13 -53.02
C LYS A 168 8.13 -34.77 -53.65
N LYS A 169 9.04 -33.98 -53.08
CA LYS A 169 9.71 -32.92 -53.84
C LYS A 169 10.27 -33.58 -55.10
N SER A 170 9.65 -33.31 -56.25
CA SER A 170 10.29 -33.54 -57.53
C SER A 170 11.57 -32.71 -57.54
N PRO A 171 12.75 -33.30 -57.77
CA PRO A 171 13.93 -32.49 -58.01
C PRO A 171 13.69 -31.74 -59.33
N GLU A 172 13.71 -30.41 -59.26
CA GLU A 172 13.75 -29.57 -60.46
C GLU A 172 15.10 -29.84 -61.17
N GLU A 173 15.01 -30.35 -62.39
CA GLU A 173 16.09 -30.38 -63.39
C GLU A 173 16.33 -28.98 -63.97
#